data_AF-W3X754-F1
#
_entry.id   AF-W3X754-F1
#
_cell.length_a   1.000
_cell.length_b   1.000
_cell.length_c   1.000
_cell.angle_alpha   90.00
_cell.angle_beta   90.00
_cell.angle_gamma   90.00
#
_symmetry.space_group_name_H-M   'P 1'
#
loop_
_entity.id
_entity.type
_entity.pdbx_description
1 polymer ?
#
loop_
_entity_poly.entity_id
_entity_poly.type
_entity_poly.pdbx_seq_one_letter_code
_entity_poly.pdbx_strand_id
1 'polypeptide(L)'
;MATRKVRFDFQCDRTLTFQHDVPASLVGPNAAMAPDYRDGYVQAVLPVMRAHSDECIAASNPVCAVCEKAPTKSVLTTPMSYLHLQEPLVAVLVTPVCEKPKCSTDGQRHVDAMLAEVLGMPEGEVVSRDGVGKPSKISRNAQCPCGSSRKYKKCCGAASTDESTTV
;
A
#
# COMPACT_ATOMS: atom_id res chain seq x y z
N MET A 1 -5.09 25.81 5.16
CA MET A 1 -5.81 25.03 4.13
C MET A 1 -7.19 24.69 4.68
N ALA A 2 -8.24 24.74 3.88
CA ALA A 2 -9.58 24.40 4.36
C ALA A 2 -9.68 22.90 4.66
N THR A 3 -10.32 22.54 5.76
CA THR A 3 -10.57 21.15 6.16
C THR A 3 -12.07 20.88 6.26
N ARG A 4 -12.44 19.60 6.24
CA ARG A 4 -13.79 19.11 6.52
C ARG A 4 -13.72 18.01 7.57
N LYS A 5 -14.72 17.95 8.44
CA LYS A 5 -14.90 16.86 9.39
C LYS A 5 -15.34 15.60 8.65
N VAL A 6 -14.57 14.53 8.81
CA VAL A 6 -14.83 13.22 8.21
C VAL A 6 -14.92 12.20 9.32
N ARG A 7 -15.88 11.28 9.20
CA ARG A 7 -16.04 10.16 10.13
C ARG A 7 -15.03 9.06 9.78
N PHE A 8 -14.40 8.49 10.79
CA PHE A 8 -13.53 7.33 10.68
C PHE A 8 -14.12 6.20 11.52
N ASP A 9 -14.49 5.11 10.87
CA ASP A 9 -15.02 3.93 11.55
C ASP A 9 -13.99 2.80 11.48
N PHE A 10 -13.35 2.50 12.60
CA PHE A 10 -12.40 1.41 12.74
C PHE A 10 -13.16 0.14 13.09
N GLN A 11 -13.12 -0.83 12.17
CA GLN A 11 -13.75 -2.14 12.33
C GLN A 11 -12.78 -3.09 13.04
N CYS A 12 -12.67 -2.94 14.36
CA CYS A 12 -12.08 -3.94 15.25
C CYS A 12 -13.13 -5.03 15.57
N ASP A 13 -13.01 -5.75 16.69
CA ASP A 13 -14.07 -6.66 17.16
C ASP A 13 -15.36 -5.89 17.51
N ARG A 14 -15.20 -4.63 17.91
CA ARG A 14 -16.24 -3.61 18.01
C ARG A 14 -15.87 -2.44 17.12
N THR A 15 -16.87 -1.76 16.58
CA THR A 15 -16.63 -0.53 15.82
C THR A 15 -16.24 0.61 16.76
N LEU A 16 -15.12 1.25 16.47
CA LEU A 16 -14.71 2.51 17.10
C LEU A 16 -14.90 3.64 16.11
N THR A 17 -15.64 4.68 16.49
CA THR A 17 -15.96 5.81 15.62
C THR A 17 -15.27 7.07 16.11
N PHE A 18 -14.56 7.74 15.20
CA PHE A 18 -13.86 8.99 15.46
C PHE A 18 -14.19 10.04 14.38
N GLN A 19 -13.89 11.30 14.68
CA GLN A 19 -14.00 12.39 13.71
C GLN A 19 -12.64 13.08 13.58
N HIS A 20 -12.19 13.25 12.35
CA HIS A 20 -10.93 13.95 12.04
C HIS A 20 -11.12 14.99 10.96
N ASP A 21 -10.25 16.00 10.99
CA ASP A 21 -10.16 17.01 9.95
C ASP A 21 -9.36 16.45 8.76
N VAL A 22 -9.98 16.43 7.59
CA VAL A 22 -9.36 16.02 6.33
C VAL A 22 -9.35 17.23 5.39
N PRO A 23 -8.29 17.46 4.60
CA PRO A 23 -8.26 18.52 3.59
C PRO A 23 -9.52 18.51 2.72
N ALA A 24 -10.15 19.68 2.57
CA ALA A 24 -11.38 19.81 1.79
C ALA A 24 -11.20 19.40 0.32
N SER A 25 -9.97 19.48 -0.21
CA SER A 25 -9.61 19.03 -1.56
C SER A 25 -9.77 17.52 -1.78
N LEU A 26 -9.79 16.72 -0.71
CA LEU A 26 -9.97 15.26 -0.79
C LEU A 26 -11.44 14.84 -0.69
N VAL A 27 -12.37 15.78 -0.46
CA VAL A 27 -13.78 15.49 -0.17
C VAL A 27 -14.68 16.04 -1.26
N GLY A 28 -15.46 15.16 -1.88
CA GLY A 28 -16.40 15.50 -2.95
C GLY A 28 -16.40 14.50 -4.11
N PRO A 29 -17.38 14.59 -5.02
CA PRO A 29 -17.63 13.59 -6.06
C PRO A 29 -16.48 13.43 -7.07
N ASN A 30 -15.72 14.50 -7.32
CA ASN A 30 -14.66 14.51 -8.32
C ASN A 30 -13.25 14.66 -7.71
N ALA A 31 -13.13 14.66 -6.37
CA ALA A 31 -11.85 14.87 -5.70
C ALA A 31 -10.80 13.81 -6.10
N ALA A 32 -11.24 12.56 -6.27
CA ALA A 32 -10.40 11.44 -6.65
C ALA A 32 -9.78 11.56 -8.06
N MET A 33 -10.23 12.50 -8.89
CA MET A 33 -9.68 12.75 -10.22
C MET A 33 -8.46 13.68 -10.21
N ALA A 34 -8.17 14.35 -9.08
CA ALA A 34 -7.00 15.22 -8.97
C ALA A 34 -5.70 14.41 -9.05
N PRO A 35 -4.67 14.91 -9.75
CA PRO A 35 -3.44 14.15 -10.02
C PRO A 35 -2.67 13.78 -8.74
N ASP A 36 -2.79 14.60 -7.69
CA ASP A 36 -2.14 14.45 -6.38
C ASP A 36 -3.06 13.82 -5.31
N TYR A 37 -4.27 13.38 -5.69
CA TYR A 37 -5.26 12.87 -4.74
C TYR A 37 -4.74 11.71 -3.88
N ARG A 38 -4.03 10.75 -4.50
CA ARG A 38 -3.55 9.56 -3.78
C ARG A 38 -2.54 9.93 -2.69
N ASP A 39 -1.60 10.81 -3.00
CA ASP A 39 -0.57 11.24 -2.06
C ASP A 39 -1.17 12.09 -0.95
N GLY A 40 -2.06 13.03 -1.30
CA GLY A 40 -2.81 13.82 -0.34
C GLY A 40 -3.66 12.95 0.59
N TYR A 41 -4.33 11.94 0.05
CA TYR A 41 -5.11 10.98 0.84
C TYR A 41 -4.24 10.21 1.83
N VAL A 42 -3.12 9.65 1.38
CA VAL A 42 -2.20 8.91 2.26
C VAL A 42 -1.66 9.82 3.36
N GLN A 43 -1.27 11.05 3.03
CA GLN A 43 -0.77 12.02 4.01
C GLN A 43 -1.84 12.42 5.04
N ALA A 44 -3.10 12.52 4.64
CA ALA A 44 -4.19 12.87 5.54
C ALA A 44 -4.64 11.71 6.43
N VAL A 45 -4.71 10.48 5.88
CA VAL A 45 -5.35 9.34 6.54
C VAL A 45 -4.37 8.50 7.37
N LEU A 46 -3.11 8.36 6.93
CA LEU A 46 -2.12 7.53 7.65
C LEU A 46 -1.86 8.01 9.10
N PRO A 47 -1.75 9.31 9.41
CA PRO A 47 -1.59 9.77 10.78
C PRO A 47 -2.79 9.42 11.66
N VAL A 48 -4.01 9.49 11.12
CA VAL A 48 -5.24 9.11 11.84
C VAL A 48 -5.23 7.62 12.20
N MET A 49 -4.86 6.76 11.23
CA MET A 49 -4.74 5.31 11.48
C MET A 49 -3.70 4.98 12.55
N ARG A 50 -2.57 5.69 12.55
CA ARG A 50 -1.52 5.51 13.56
C ARG A 50 -1.95 6.02 14.93
N ALA A 51 -2.65 7.14 15.00
CA ALA A 51 -3.09 7.73 16.26
C ALA A 51 -4.03 6.80 17.04
N HIS A 52 -4.79 5.95 16.34
CA HIS A 52 -5.76 5.03 16.95
C HIS A 52 -5.30 3.57 17.00
N SER A 53 -4.03 3.27 16.70
CA SER A 53 -3.55 1.88 16.67
C SER A 53 -3.70 1.18 18.02
N ASP A 54 -3.41 1.89 19.12
CA ASP A 54 -3.43 1.31 20.47
C ASP A 54 -4.87 1.07 20.96
N GLU A 55 -5.78 1.98 20.65
CA GLU A 55 -7.21 1.81 20.90
C GLU A 55 -7.77 0.61 20.13
N CYS A 56 -7.34 0.45 18.87
CA CYS A 56 -7.72 -0.71 18.07
C CYS A 56 -7.15 -2.01 18.63
N ILE A 57 -5.89 -2.04 19.08
CA ILE A 57 -5.30 -3.22 19.73
C ILE A 57 -6.10 -3.60 20.98
N ALA A 58 -6.48 -2.61 21.81
CA ALA A 58 -7.25 -2.85 23.02
C ALA A 58 -8.70 -3.30 22.74
N ALA A 59 -9.27 -2.90 21.61
CA ALA A 59 -10.63 -3.23 21.20
C ALA A 59 -10.73 -4.47 20.29
N SER A 60 -9.61 -5.12 19.98
CA SER A 60 -9.53 -6.30 19.12
C SER A 60 -9.27 -7.59 19.91
N ASN A 61 -9.45 -8.72 19.23
CA ASN A 61 -9.15 -10.04 19.78
C ASN A 61 -7.72 -10.07 20.36
N PRO A 62 -7.54 -10.54 21.61
CA PRO A 62 -6.23 -10.58 22.25
C PRO A 62 -5.26 -11.60 21.62
N VAL A 63 -5.74 -12.45 20.71
CA VAL A 63 -4.94 -13.44 19.98
C VAL A 63 -4.83 -13.07 18.50
N CYS A 64 -3.63 -13.24 17.95
CA CYS A 64 -3.33 -12.96 16.55
C CYS A 64 -4.27 -13.70 15.59
N ALA A 65 -4.94 -12.97 14.70
CA ALA A 65 -5.89 -13.51 13.74
C ALA A 65 -5.28 -14.42 12.68
N VAL A 66 -3.95 -14.43 12.54
CA VAL A 66 -3.25 -15.19 11.49
C VAL A 66 -2.69 -16.52 12.01
N CYS A 67 -2.07 -16.52 13.18
CA CYS A 67 -1.46 -17.73 13.73
C CYS A 67 -2.20 -18.32 14.92
N GLU A 68 -3.17 -17.59 15.48
CA GLU A 68 -4.05 -18.02 16.58
C GLU A 68 -3.32 -18.48 17.86
N LYS A 69 -2.03 -18.15 17.98
CA LYS A 69 -1.15 -18.65 19.06
C LYS A 69 -0.54 -17.55 19.90
N ALA A 70 -0.16 -16.45 19.27
CA ALA A 70 0.57 -15.37 19.90
C ALA A 70 -0.38 -14.21 20.25
N PRO A 71 -0.08 -13.42 21.29
CA PRO A 71 -0.89 -12.27 21.64
C PRO A 71 -0.85 -11.21 20.52
N THR A 72 -1.94 -10.48 20.38
CA THR A 72 -2.02 -9.30 19.51
C THR A 72 -1.08 -8.22 20.04
N LYS A 73 -0.22 -7.72 19.16
CA LYS A 73 0.78 -6.67 19.47
C LYS A 73 0.74 -5.50 18.50
N SER A 74 0.08 -5.69 17.36
CA SER A 74 -0.09 -4.66 16.34
C SER A 74 -1.39 -4.90 15.58
N VAL A 75 -1.81 -3.91 14.81
CA VAL A 75 -2.95 -4.01 13.91
C VAL A 75 -2.55 -3.66 12.48
N LEU A 76 -2.96 -4.49 11.53
CA LEU A 76 -2.97 -4.11 10.12
C LEU A 76 -4.23 -3.33 9.84
N THR A 77 -4.14 -2.29 9.03
CA THR A 77 -5.25 -1.37 8.79
C THR A 77 -5.40 -1.10 7.29
N THR A 78 -6.59 -1.37 6.77
CA THR A 78 -6.92 -1.18 5.34
C THR A 78 -8.06 -0.17 5.23
N PRO A 79 -7.78 1.09 4.82
CA PRO A 79 -8.79 2.14 4.77
C PRO A 79 -9.57 2.11 3.46
N MET A 80 -10.90 2.15 3.55
CA MET A 80 -11.86 2.28 2.46
C MET A 80 -12.49 3.67 2.52
N SER A 81 -12.26 4.46 1.48
CA SER A 81 -12.70 5.85 1.43
C SER A 81 -14.04 6.03 0.74
N TYR A 82 -14.95 6.73 1.39
CA TYR A 82 -16.25 7.16 0.87
C TYR A 82 -16.39 8.69 1.01
N LEU A 83 -15.32 9.42 0.65
CA LEU A 83 -15.24 10.88 0.80
C LEU A 83 -16.11 11.66 -0.22
N HIS A 84 -16.72 10.97 -1.17
CA HIS A 84 -17.64 11.55 -2.15
C HIS A 84 -19.09 11.65 -1.64
N LEU A 85 -19.41 10.98 -0.52
CA LEU A 85 -20.74 10.98 0.06
C LEU A 85 -21.06 12.33 0.76
N GLN A 86 -22.35 12.60 0.96
CA GLN A 86 -22.82 13.76 1.69
C GLN A 86 -22.31 13.75 3.15
N GLU A 87 -22.29 12.58 3.76
CA GLU A 87 -21.61 12.30 5.03
C GLU A 87 -20.31 11.53 4.75
N PRO A 88 -19.17 12.23 4.59
CA PRO A 88 -17.92 11.60 4.21
C PRO A 88 -17.42 10.65 5.30
N LEU A 89 -17.05 9.45 4.88
CA LEU A 89 -16.62 8.35 5.76
C LEU A 89 -15.32 7.74 5.24
N VAL A 90 -14.44 7.35 6.17
CA VAL A 90 -13.36 6.40 5.93
C VAL A 90 -13.59 5.20 6.83
N ALA A 91 -13.93 4.06 6.26
CA ALA A 91 -14.05 2.81 7.00
C ALA A 91 -12.68 2.11 7.03
N VAL A 92 -12.13 1.85 8.21
CA VAL A 92 -10.83 1.21 8.37
C VAL A 92 -11.03 -0.22 8.83
N LEU A 93 -10.74 -1.18 7.96
CA LEU A 93 -10.71 -2.59 8.35
C LEU A 93 -9.47 -2.84 9.20
N VAL A 94 -9.65 -3.42 10.38
CA VAL A 94 -8.56 -3.68 11.34
C VAL A 94 -8.33 -5.18 11.46
N THR A 95 -7.09 -5.63 11.33
CA THR A 95 -6.71 -7.04 11.53
C THR A 95 -5.67 -7.14 12.64
N PRO A 96 -6.01 -7.71 13.81
CA PRO A 96 -5.07 -7.86 14.91
C PRO A 96 -4.03 -8.95 14.62
N VAL A 97 -2.75 -8.59 14.72
CA VAL A 97 -1.64 -9.51 14.46
C VAL A 97 -0.57 -9.43 15.56
N CYS A 98 0.18 -10.52 15.70
CA CYS A 98 1.40 -10.53 16.50
C CYS A 98 2.56 -9.87 15.74
N GLU A 99 3.70 -9.72 16.39
CA GLU A 99 4.90 -9.06 15.86
C GLU A 99 5.70 -9.87 14.83
N LYS A 100 5.26 -11.09 14.49
CA LYS A 100 5.97 -11.93 13.52
C LYS A 100 5.80 -11.35 12.10
N PRO A 101 6.89 -11.08 11.35
CA PRO A 101 6.79 -10.50 10.01
C PRO A 101 5.91 -11.32 9.04
N LYS A 102 5.94 -12.64 9.20
CA LYS A 102 5.08 -13.56 8.45
C LYS A 102 3.59 -13.29 8.71
N CYS A 103 3.17 -13.04 9.95
CA CYS A 103 1.77 -12.75 10.27
C CYS A 103 1.33 -11.40 9.70
N SER A 104 2.19 -10.38 9.70
CA SER A 104 1.89 -9.11 9.03
C SER A 104 1.72 -9.29 7.52
N THR A 105 2.61 -10.07 6.90
CA THR A 105 2.60 -10.30 5.45
C THR A 105 1.41 -11.15 5.01
N ASP A 106 1.19 -12.28 5.68
CA ASP A 106 0.09 -13.19 5.38
C ASP A 106 -1.27 -12.54 5.71
N GLY A 107 -1.35 -11.77 6.80
CA GLY A 107 -2.53 -11.00 7.17
C GLY A 107 -2.88 -9.94 6.13
N GLN A 108 -1.90 -9.16 5.66
CA GLN A 108 -2.13 -8.16 4.62
C GLN A 108 -2.59 -8.83 3.32
N ARG A 109 -1.95 -9.93 2.90
CA ARG A 109 -2.33 -10.69 1.70
C ARG A 109 -3.75 -11.22 1.78
N HIS A 110 -4.16 -11.73 2.94
CA HIS A 110 -5.51 -12.25 3.12
C HIS A 110 -6.56 -11.14 3.01
N VAL A 111 -6.32 -9.99 3.64
CA VAL A 111 -7.20 -8.82 3.54
C VAL A 111 -7.28 -8.30 2.10
N ASP A 112 -6.14 -8.17 1.42
CA ASP A 112 -6.08 -7.72 0.04
C ASP A 112 -6.83 -8.68 -0.90
N ALA A 113 -6.68 -10.00 -0.71
CA ALA A 113 -7.39 -11.02 -1.47
C ALA A 113 -8.91 -10.96 -1.24
N MET A 114 -9.34 -10.87 0.03
CA MET A 114 -10.74 -10.73 0.39
C MET A 114 -11.36 -9.47 -0.22
N LEU A 115 -10.64 -8.34 -0.17
CA LEU A 115 -11.12 -7.09 -0.76
C LEU A 115 -11.22 -7.17 -2.28
N ALA A 116 -10.24 -7.78 -2.95
CA ALA A 116 -10.28 -7.99 -4.39
C ALA A 116 -11.49 -8.86 -4.80
N GLU A 117 -11.77 -9.94 -4.08
CA GLU A 117 -12.92 -10.81 -4.30
C GLU A 117 -14.24 -10.04 -4.15
N VAL A 118 -14.43 -9.33 -3.01
CA VAL A 118 -15.65 -8.57 -2.73
C VAL A 118 -15.89 -7.46 -3.76
N LEU A 119 -14.83 -6.83 -4.26
CA LEU A 119 -14.91 -5.79 -5.28
C LEU A 119 -15.00 -6.34 -6.71
N GLY A 120 -14.99 -7.65 -6.91
CA GLY A 120 -15.04 -8.28 -8.23
C GLY A 120 -13.80 -7.97 -9.09
N MET A 121 -12.65 -7.73 -8.46
CA MET A 121 -11.39 -7.47 -9.16
C MET A 121 -10.77 -8.81 -9.58
N PRO A 122 -10.32 -8.96 -10.84
CA PRO A 122 -9.76 -10.22 -11.31
C PRO A 122 -8.48 -10.59 -10.57
N GLU A 123 -8.34 -11.88 -10.23
CA GLU A 123 -7.15 -12.46 -9.61
C GLU A 123 -5.92 -12.17 -10.49
N GLY A 124 -5.09 -11.21 -10.08
CA GLY A 124 -3.87 -10.84 -10.81
C GLY A 124 -3.65 -9.34 -11.02
N GLU A 125 -4.64 -8.49 -10.77
CA GLU A 125 -4.45 -7.03 -10.81
C GLU A 125 -4.25 -6.43 -9.40
N VAL A 126 -3.41 -7.08 -8.60
CA VAL A 126 -2.75 -6.39 -7.49
C VAL A 126 -1.70 -5.46 -8.11
N VAL A 127 -2.08 -4.20 -8.33
CA VAL A 127 -1.11 -3.14 -8.66
C VAL A 127 -0.09 -3.06 -7.54
N SER A 128 1.03 -3.75 -7.77
CA SER A 128 2.25 -3.64 -6.97
C SER A 128 2.55 -2.16 -6.79
N ARG A 129 2.56 -1.70 -5.54
CA ARG A 129 3.05 -0.37 -5.14
C ARG A 129 4.56 -0.20 -5.33
N ASP A 130 5.20 -1.12 -6.05
CA ASP A 130 6.56 -0.97 -6.54
C ASP A 130 6.56 -0.13 -7.81
N GLY A 131 6.29 1.17 -7.67
CA GLY A 131 6.61 2.22 -8.64
C GLY A 131 8.11 2.41 -8.83
N VAL A 132 8.88 1.32 -8.86
CA VAL A 132 10.26 1.24 -9.31
C VAL A 132 10.32 -0.08 -10.07
N GLY A 133 10.15 -0.01 -11.39
CA GLY A 133 10.41 -1.14 -12.24
C GLY A 133 11.78 -1.69 -11.88
N LYS A 134 11.83 -2.92 -11.33
CA LYS A 134 13.09 -3.67 -11.24
C LYS A 134 13.71 -3.56 -12.63
N PRO A 135 14.97 -3.08 -12.79
CA PRO A 135 15.57 -3.03 -14.10
C PRO A 135 15.50 -4.44 -14.66
N SER A 136 14.65 -4.63 -15.67
CA SER A 136 14.45 -5.92 -16.32
C SER A 136 15.85 -6.43 -16.62
N LYS A 137 16.21 -7.59 -16.04
CA LYS A 137 17.54 -8.18 -16.25
C LYS A 137 17.70 -8.41 -17.74
N ILE A 138 18.33 -7.45 -18.42
CA ILE A 138 18.50 -7.52 -19.86
C ILE A 138 19.41 -8.71 -20.15
N SER A 139 18.90 -9.65 -20.95
CA SER A 139 19.68 -10.83 -21.32
C SER A 139 20.96 -10.39 -22.01
N ARG A 140 22.11 -10.98 -21.61
CA ARG A 140 23.43 -10.70 -22.21
C ARG A 140 23.45 -10.83 -23.73
N ASN A 141 22.57 -11.65 -24.31
CA ASN A 141 22.47 -11.87 -25.75
C ASN A 141 21.36 -11.05 -26.45
N ALA A 142 20.54 -10.30 -25.70
CA ALA A 142 19.50 -9.44 -26.28
C ALA A 142 20.11 -8.31 -27.12
N GLN A 143 19.34 -7.74 -28.05
CA GLN A 143 19.75 -6.51 -28.74
C GLN A 143 19.96 -5.39 -27.71
N CYS A 144 21.01 -4.61 -27.91
CA CYS A 144 21.38 -3.55 -26.99
C CYS A 144 20.40 -2.37 -27.11
N PRO A 145 19.86 -1.83 -26.00
CA PRO A 145 18.86 -0.78 -26.01
C PRO A 145 19.40 0.59 -26.46
N CYS A 146 20.71 0.72 -26.69
CA CYS A 146 21.31 1.91 -27.29
C CYS A 146 21.13 2.01 -28.82
N GLY A 147 20.44 1.05 -29.45
CA GLY A 147 20.15 1.07 -30.89
C GLY A 147 21.29 0.60 -31.79
N SER A 148 22.39 0.08 -31.24
CA SER A 148 23.59 -0.31 -32.01
C SER A 148 23.45 -1.61 -32.82
N SER A 149 22.27 -2.24 -32.82
CA SER A 149 22.01 -3.58 -33.40
C SER A 149 22.94 -4.71 -32.90
N ARG A 150 23.82 -4.45 -31.93
CA ARG A 150 24.74 -5.41 -31.32
C ARG A 150 24.09 -6.07 -30.11
N LYS A 151 24.57 -7.27 -29.75
CA LYS A 151 24.16 -7.95 -28.51
C LYS A 151 24.63 -7.15 -27.28
N TYR A 152 23.81 -7.07 -26.23
CA TYR A 152 24.06 -6.26 -25.03
C TYR A 152 25.46 -6.49 -24.44
N LYS A 153 25.90 -7.75 -24.29
CA LYS A 153 27.25 -8.11 -23.79
C LYS A 153 28.42 -7.62 -24.63
N LYS A 154 28.19 -7.22 -25.89
CA LYS A 154 29.19 -6.71 -26.83
C LYS A 154 29.05 -5.19 -27.05
N CYS A 155 28.23 -4.52 -26.26
CA CYS A 155 27.99 -3.09 -26.33
C CYS A 155 27.91 -2.54 -24.90
N CYS A 156 26.79 -1.97 -24.47
CA CYS A 156 26.66 -1.35 -23.14
C CYS A 156 26.89 -2.31 -21.96
N GLY A 157 26.78 -3.62 -22.16
CA GLY A 157 27.06 -4.65 -21.15
C GLY A 157 28.46 -5.25 -21.25
N ALA A 158 29.36 -4.68 -22.06
CA ALA A 158 30.77 -5.06 -22.06
C ALA A 158 31.44 -4.38 -20.85
N ALA A 159 31.75 -5.16 -19.81
CA ALA A 159 32.68 -4.70 -18.79
C ALA A 159 34.05 -4.51 -19.47
N SER A 160 34.54 -3.28 -19.45
CA SER A 160 35.82 -2.87 -20.01
C SER A 160 36.97 -3.69 -19.42
N THR A 161 37.48 -4.66 -20.17
CA THR A 161 38.88 -5.07 -20.07
C THR A 161 39.67 -4.10 -20.93
N ASP A 162 40.29 -3.15 -20.25
CA ASP A 162 41.37 -2.31 -20.72
C ASP A 162 42.53 -3.23 -21.16
N GLU A 163 42.88 -3.19 -22.44
CA GLU A 163 44.23 -3.55 -22.90
C GLU A 163 44.59 -2.58 -24.03
N SER A 164 45.25 -1.50 -23.64
CA SER A 164 46.03 -0.64 -24.53
C SER A 164 47.33 -0.32 -23.81
N THR A 165 48.45 -0.91 -24.26
CA THR A 165 49.84 -0.40 -24.26
C THR A 165 50.75 -1.56 -24.73
N THR A 166 51.12 -1.64 -26.02
CA THR A 166 52.39 -1.16 -26.62
C THR A 166 53.63 -1.94 -26.17
N VAL A 167 54.20 -2.76 -27.07
CA VAL A 167 55.53 -2.58 -27.69
C VAL A 167 55.45 -3.06 -29.14
#